data_AF-A0A1N6Z2G2-F1
#
_entry.id   AF-A0A1N6Z2G2-F1
#
_cell.length_a   1.000
_cell.length_b   1.000
_cell.length_c   1.000
_cell.angle_alpha   90.00
_cell.angle_beta   90.00
_cell.angle_gamma   90.00
#
_symmetry.space_group_name_H-M   'P 1'
#
loop_
_entity.id
_entity.type
_entity.pdbx_description
1 polymer ?
#
loop_
_entity_poly.entity_id
_entity_poly.type
_entity_poly.pdbx_seq_one_letter_code
_entity_poly.pdbx_strand_id
1 'polypeptide(L)'
;MQSIAIQKNKALAFLCLALFLFSGCEKKDPGPEEPTVVNELALELDGQSWQPTAIDGDKCRSRFNGAWSVHTVNDISSPAFTITAHSNSGKSDMQADDLLEIQITGVHKKGTYHTTGTYQEIFDSYAYYLITHADGTSTRYVNTPNSFQVRVDEILPLPGYVALQSIKGSFEGILFHEQNPEEFIRIERGSFKFNKPNSSNPNHCSL
;
A
#
# COMPACT_ATOMS: atom_id res chain seq x y z
N MET A 1 1.66 74.33 53.03
CA MET A 1 2.77 74.10 53.98
C MET A 1 3.35 72.72 53.73
N GLN A 2 4.67 72.66 53.65
CA GLN A 2 5.50 71.51 53.27
C GLN A 2 5.57 70.43 54.37
N SER A 3 6.07 69.24 53.96
CA SER A 3 6.94 68.33 54.73
C SER A 3 6.33 67.52 55.89
N ILE A 4 6.71 66.27 56.21
CA ILE A 4 7.73 65.31 55.74
C ILE A 4 7.32 63.90 56.24
N ALA A 5 7.62 62.90 55.42
CA ALA A 5 7.91 61.46 55.61
C ALA A 5 7.64 60.73 56.95
N ILE A 6 7.30 59.44 56.85
CA ILE A 6 8.22 58.32 57.13
C ILE A 6 7.69 57.04 56.45
N GLN A 7 8.52 56.48 55.59
CA GLN A 7 8.41 55.16 54.96
C GLN A 7 9.34 54.21 55.73
N LYS A 8 8.91 52.98 56.09
CA LYS A 8 9.73 51.74 56.06
C LYS A 8 8.98 50.51 56.59
N ASN A 9 8.86 49.53 55.70
CA ASN A 9 9.04 48.08 55.89
C ASN A 9 8.35 47.39 57.08
N LYS A 10 7.25 46.67 56.78
CA LYS A 10 7.13 45.26 57.14
C LYS A 10 6.56 44.48 55.95
N ALA A 11 7.49 43.87 55.22
CA ALA A 11 7.21 42.71 54.39
C ALA A 11 6.65 41.57 55.26
N LEU A 12 6.01 40.61 54.60
CA LEU A 12 5.93 39.21 55.03
C LEU A 12 4.82 38.84 56.04
N ALA A 13 3.57 38.83 55.59
CA ALA A 13 2.56 37.86 56.01
C ALA A 13 1.34 37.95 55.06
N PHE A 14 0.72 36.82 54.74
CA PHE A 14 -0.38 36.63 53.77
C PHE A 14 0.01 36.39 52.30
N LEU A 15 1.14 35.71 52.13
CA LEU A 15 1.34 34.68 51.13
C LEU A 15 0.66 33.38 51.62
N CYS A 16 -0.68 33.29 51.68
CA CYS A 16 -1.35 32.03 52.12
C CYS A 16 -2.88 31.97 51.92
N LEU A 17 -3.46 32.61 50.90
CA LEU A 17 -4.86 32.36 50.56
C LEU A 17 -5.02 32.13 49.05
N ALA A 18 -4.94 30.84 48.70
CA ALA A 18 -5.73 30.20 47.65
C ALA A 18 -5.82 31.01 46.34
N LEU A 19 -4.92 30.83 45.37
CA LEU A 19 -4.74 29.53 44.70
C LEU A 19 -6.10 28.81 44.50
N PHE A 20 -7.13 29.55 44.08
CA PHE A 20 -8.24 29.03 43.28
C PHE A 20 -7.75 29.03 41.83
N LEU A 21 -7.10 27.96 41.37
CA LEU A 21 -7.79 26.82 40.75
C LEU A 21 -8.73 27.25 39.61
N PHE A 22 -8.22 28.03 38.66
CA PHE A 22 -8.72 28.00 37.28
C PHE A 22 -7.56 27.92 36.29
N SER A 23 -6.53 27.14 36.62
CA SER A 23 -5.85 26.37 35.58
C SER A 23 -6.75 25.21 35.21
N GLY A 24 -7.86 25.51 34.53
CA GLY A 24 -8.55 24.53 33.72
C GLY A 24 -7.56 24.12 32.65
N CYS A 25 -6.76 23.10 32.94
CA CYS A 25 -6.33 22.20 31.88
C CYS A 25 -7.63 21.68 31.29
N GLU A 26 -8.14 22.34 30.24
CA GLU A 26 -8.86 21.61 29.22
C GLU A 26 -7.94 20.45 28.90
N LYS A 27 -8.30 19.27 29.43
CA LYS A 27 -7.88 18.03 28.82
C LYS A 27 -8.43 18.18 27.42
N LYS A 28 -7.57 18.61 26.50
CA LYS A 28 -7.80 18.50 25.09
C LYS A 28 -7.96 16.99 24.93
N ASP A 29 -9.20 16.52 24.91
CA ASP A 29 -9.49 15.14 24.58
C ASP A 29 -8.65 14.88 23.32
N PRO A 30 -7.76 13.88 23.32
CA PRO A 30 -7.08 13.55 22.10
C PRO A 30 -8.19 13.34 21.08
N GLY A 31 -8.20 14.19 20.05
CA GLY A 31 -9.15 14.04 18.96
C GLY A 31 -9.08 12.61 18.45
N PRO A 32 -10.15 12.10 17.82
CA PRO A 32 -10.13 10.75 17.27
C PRO A 32 -8.85 10.53 16.47
N GLU A 33 -8.10 9.46 16.78
CA GLU A 33 -6.85 9.14 16.09
C GLU A 33 -7.12 9.10 14.59
N GLU A 34 -6.32 9.85 13.82
CA GLU A 34 -6.47 9.84 12.38
C GLU A 34 -6.04 8.46 11.83
N PRO A 35 -6.84 7.88 10.91
CA PRO A 35 -6.53 6.58 10.36
C PRO A 35 -5.19 6.62 9.62
N THR A 36 -4.33 5.65 9.90
CA THR A 36 -3.00 5.53 9.29
C THR A 36 -3.05 4.60 8.09
N VAL A 37 -2.56 5.05 6.93
CA VAL A 37 -2.43 4.21 5.73
C VAL A 37 -1.37 3.15 5.96
N VAL A 38 -1.71 1.88 5.73
CA VAL A 38 -0.83 0.72 6.01
C VAL A 38 -0.42 -0.07 4.77
N ASN A 39 -1.02 0.21 3.61
CA ASN A 39 -0.69 -0.39 2.34
C ASN A 39 -0.22 0.70 1.36
N GLU A 40 0.81 0.41 0.57
CA GLU A 40 1.46 1.35 -0.36
C GLU A 40 1.87 0.60 -1.65
N LEU A 41 1.69 1.23 -2.81
CA LEU A 41 2.16 0.74 -4.10
C LEU A 41 2.56 1.94 -4.98
N ALA A 42 3.71 1.86 -5.64
CA ALA A 42 4.17 2.83 -6.61
C ALA A 42 5.01 2.16 -7.70
N LEU A 43 4.94 2.64 -8.94
CA LEU A 43 5.85 2.20 -9.99
C LEU A 43 6.18 3.30 -11.01
N GLU A 44 7.13 2.99 -11.89
CA GLU A 44 7.53 3.81 -13.03
C GLU A 44 7.38 2.99 -14.31
N LEU A 45 6.45 3.41 -15.16
CA LEU A 45 6.09 2.79 -16.43
C LEU A 45 6.64 3.65 -17.57
N ASP A 46 7.56 3.11 -18.37
CA ASP A 46 8.22 3.81 -19.48
C ASP A 46 8.79 5.19 -19.07
N GLY A 47 9.43 5.24 -17.90
CA GLY A 47 10.02 6.46 -17.35
C GLY A 47 9.02 7.45 -16.73
N GLN A 48 7.72 7.11 -16.68
CA GLN A 48 6.67 7.92 -16.08
C GLN A 48 6.22 7.34 -14.74
N SER A 49 6.18 8.18 -13.71
CA SER A 49 5.63 7.78 -12.42
C SER A 49 4.16 7.39 -12.57
N TRP A 50 3.85 6.14 -12.23
CA TRP A 50 2.52 5.57 -12.21
C TRP A 50 2.18 5.16 -10.78
N GLN A 51 1.18 5.82 -10.21
CA GLN A 51 0.69 5.50 -8.87
C GLN A 51 -0.82 5.32 -8.93
N PRO A 52 -1.36 4.17 -8.51
CA PRO A 52 -2.80 4.02 -8.36
C PRO A 52 -3.26 4.96 -7.25
N THR A 53 -4.19 5.85 -7.58
CA THR A 53 -4.69 6.86 -6.64
C THR A 53 -5.76 6.29 -5.71
N ALA A 54 -6.01 6.99 -4.60
CA ALA A 54 -7.17 6.76 -3.76
C ALA A 54 -8.50 6.87 -4.54
N ILE A 55 -9.51 6.11 -4.12
CA ILE A 55 -10.88 6.20 -4.65
C ILE A 55 -11.52 7.47 -4.09
N ASP A 56 -11.92 8.39 -4.97
CA ASP A 56 -12.61 9.64 -4.60
C ASP A 56 -11.89 10.47 -3.51
N GLY A 57 -10.56 10.37 -3.45
CA GLY A 57 -9.72 11.05 -2.45
C GLY A 57 -9.73 10.41 -1.05
N ASP A 58 -10.44 9.30 -0.85
CA ASP A 58 -10.44 8.54 0.40
C ASP A 58 -9.13 7.77 0.57
N LYS A 59 -8.23 8.30 1.41
CA LYS A 59 -6.91 7.70 1.67
C LYS A 59 -6.98 6.25 2.19
N CYS A 60 -8.11 5.84 2.75
CA CYS A 60 -8.31 4.49 3.24
C CYS A 60 -8.87 3.54 2.18
N ARG A 61 -9.35 4.05 1.04
CA ARG A 61 -9.80 3.24 -0.09
C ARG A 61 -8.86 3.45 -1.27
N SER A 62 -8.18 2.38 -1.68
CA SER A 62 -7.17 2.47 -2.74
C SER A 62 -7.55 1.66 -3.98
N ARG A 63 -6.92 2.02 -5.11
CA ARG A 63 -7.03 1.34 -6.40
C ARG A 63 -6.02 0.21 -6.59
N PHE A 64 -5.45 -0.30 -5.49
CA PHE A 64 -4.51 -1.40 -5.53
C PHE A 64 -4.75 -2.34 -4.36
N ASN A 65 -4.37 -3.60 -4.52
CA ASN A 65 -4.52 -4.64 -3.52
C ASN A 65 -3.35 -5.64 -3.58
N GLY A 66 -3.08 -6.27 -2.44
CA GLY A 66 -2.19 -7.41 -2.30
C GLY A 66 -2.97 -8.55 -1.68
N ALA A 67 -2.86 -9.76 -2.21
CA ALA A 67 -3.60 -10.92 -1.73
C ALA A 67 -2.69 -12.13 -1.58
N TRP A 68 -2.87 -12.85 -0.46
CA TRP A 68 -2.31 -14.19 -0.29
C TRP A 68 -3.36 -15.23 -0.64
N SER A 69 -2.98 -16.19 -1.47
CA SER A 69 -3.75 -17.38 -1.78
C SER A 69 -2.89 -18.63 -1.56
N VAL A 70 -3.54 -19.78 -1.46
CA VAL A 70 -2.86 -21.08 -1.45
C VAL A 70 -3.46 -21.91 -2.57
N HIS A 71 -2.59 -22.40 -3.44
CA HIS A 71 -2.95 -23.27 -4.54
C HIS A 71 -2.54 -24.71 -4.19
N THR A 72 -3.49 -25.65 -4.24
CA THR A 72 -3.23 -27.06 -3.94
C THR A 72 -3.40 -27.91 -5.19
N VAL A 73 -2.35 -28.62 -5.62
CA VAL A 73 -2.36 -29.57 -6.75
C VAL A 73 -1.71 -30.86 -6.31
N ASN A 74 -2.39 -31.99 -6.50
CA ASN A 74 -1.88 -33.31 -6.11
C ASN A 74 -1.33 -33.33 -4.66
N ASP A 75 -2.09 -32.75 -3.73
CA ASP A 75 -1.74 -32.58 -2.31
C ASP A 75 -0.51 -31.69 -2.00
N ILE A 76 0.08 -31.06 -3.02
CA ILE A 76 1.15 -30.08 -2.87
C ILE A 76 0.52 -28.69 -2.81
N SER A 77 0.68 -28.03 -1.66
CA SER A 77 0.20 -26.65 -1.46
C SER A 77 1.33 -25.64 -1.69
N SER A 78 1.09 -24.67 -2.57
CA SER A 78 2.01 -23.58 -2.87
C SER A 78 1.34 -22.24 -2.58
N PRO A 79 1.88 -21.40 -1.68
CA PRO A 79 1.36 -20.06 -1.46
C PRO A 79 1.67 -19.20 -2.68
N ALA A 80 0.70 -18.37 -3.06
CA ALA A 80 0.89 -17.32 -4.04
C ALA A 80 0.60 -15.98 -3.41
N PHE A 81 1.32 -14.97 -3.90
CA PHE A 81 1.06 -13.58 -3.60
C PHE A 81 0.74 -12.85 -4.90
N THR A 82 -0.40 -12.18 -4.91
CA THR A 82 -0.91 -11.44 -6.07
C THR A 82 -0.99 -9.96 -5.74
N ILE A 83 -0.41 -9.13 -6.60
CA ILE A 83 -0.55 -7.68 -6.59
C ILE A 83 -1.47 -7.31 -7.74
N THR A 84 -2.49 -6.51 -7.46
CA THR A 84 -3.40 -5.97 -8.48
C THR A 84 -3.48 -4.46 -8.30
N ALA A 85 -3.44 -3.71 -9.40
CA ALA A 85 -3.56 -2.25 -9.35
C ALA A 85 -4.22 -1.72 -10.62
N HIS A 86 -5.12 -0.75 -10.47
CA HIS A 86 -5.86 -0.17 -11.58
C HIS A 86 -5.83 1.36 -11.58
N SER A 87 -5.92 1.96 -12.76
CA SER A 87 -5.86 3.42 -12.89
C SER A 87 -7.17 4.13 -12.51
N ASN A 88 -8.35 3.48 -12.62
CA ASN A 88 -9.67 4.11 -12.41
C ASN A 88 -10.57 3.38 -11.40
N SER A 89 -11.43 4.12 -10.68
CA SER A 89 -12.35 3.57 -9.68
C SER A 89 -13.75 3.33 -10.25
N GLY A 90 -14.35 2.20 -9.87
CA GLY A 90 -15.80 2.00 -9.98
C GLY A 90 -16.26 0.95 -10.99
N LYS A 91 -15.34 0.20 -11.59
CA LYS A 91 -15.66 -0.86 -12.53
C LYS A 91 -14.83 -2.11 -12.18
N SER A 92 -15.36 -3.30 -12.45
CA SER A 92 -14.65 -4.57 -12.17
C SER A 92 -13.28 -4.61 -12.85
N ASP A 93 -12.40 -5.53 -12.44
CA ASP A 93 -11.03 -5.69 -12.99
C ASP A 93 -10.99 -5.67 -14.53
N MET A 94 -12.07 -6.13 -15.19
CA MET A 94 -12.22 -6.17 -16.66
C MET A 94 -12.56 -4.83 -17.33
N GLN A 95 -12.72 -3.74 -16.58
CA GLN A 95 -13.18 -2.45 -17.09
C GLN A 95 -12.28 -1.29 -16.66
N ALA A 96 -11.12 -1.59 -16.09
CA ALA A 96 -10.10 -0.59 -15.79
C ALA A 96 -9.40 -0.16 -17.07
N ASP A 97 -9.22 1.16 -17.26
CA ASP A 97 -8.47 1.71 -18.39
C ASP A 97 -7.02 1.18 -18.39
N ASP A 98 -6.45 1.00 -17.20
CA ASP A 98 -5.20 0.28 -16.99
C ASP A 98 -5.33 -0.70 -15.82
N LEU A 99 -4.77 -1.90 -15.98
CA LEU A 99 -4.67 -2.92 -14.94
C LEU A 99 -3.28 -3.54 -14.95
N LEU A 100 -2.58 -3.46 -13.82
CA LEU A 100 -1.41 -4.26 -13.51
C LEU A 100 -1.83 -5.45 -12.66
N GLU A 101 -1.39 -6.64 -13.04
CA GLU A 101 -1.48 -7.82 -12.19
C GLU A 101 -0.15 -8.58 -12.19
N ILE A 102 0.30 -8.94 -10.99
CA ILE A 102 1.53 -9.69 -10.77
C ILE A 102 1.20 -10.83 -9.81
N GLN A 103 1.45 -12.06 -10.21
CA GLN A 103 1.37 -13.22 -9.33
C GLN A 103 2.77 -13.85 -9.20
N ILE A 104 3.19 -14.10 -7.96
CA ILE A 104 4.36 -14.93 -7.67
C ILE A 104 3.96 -16.11 -6.79
N THR A 105 4.42 -17.30 -7.15
CA THR A 105 4.10 -18.56 -6.48
C THR A 105 5.30 -19.08 -5.68
N GLY A 106 5.05 -19.92 -4.68
CA GLY A 106 6.10 -20.47 -3.80
C GLY A 106 6.70 -19.44 -2.84
N VAL A 107 5.94 -18.41 -2.45
CA VAL A 107 6.45 -17.32 -1.60
C VAL A 107 6.48 -17.74 -0.13
N HIS A 108 7.59 -18.38 0.28
CA HIS A 108 7.81 -18.82 1.66
C HIS A 108 8.82 -17.99 2.45
N LYS A 109 9.65 -17.20 1.76
CA LYS A 109 10.75 -16.45 2.37
C LYS A 109 11.11 -15.24 1.52
N LYS A 110 11.98 -14.38 2.04
CA LYS A 110 12.60 -13.30 1.27
C LYS A 110 13.39 -13.88 0.10
N GLY A 111 13.40 -13.17 -1.03
CA GLY A 111 14.13 -13.61 -2.22
C GLY A 111 13.63 -12.95 -3.49
N THR A 112 14.27 -13.31 -4.60
CA THR A 112 13.84 -12.92 -5.94
C THR A 112 13.01 -14.04 -6.56
N TYR A 113 11.87 -13.67 -7.10
CA TYR A 113 10.89 -14.51 -7.75
C TYR A 113 10.79 -14.06 -9.20
N HIS A 114 11.15 -14.93 -10.14
CA HIS A 114 11.03 -14.65 -11.56
C HIS A 114 9.64 -15.05 -12.04
N THR A 115 9.03 -14.22 -12.88
CA THR A 115 7.80 -14.59 -13.58
C THR A 115 8.17 -15.43 -14.79
N THR A 116 8.17 -16.75 -14.63
CA THR A 116 8.57 -17.70 -15.67
C THR A 116 7.40 -18.28 -16.45
N GLY A 117 6.17 -18.10 -15.97
CA GLY A 117 4.98 -18.70 -16.53
C GLY A 117 4.03 -17.70 -17.18
N THR A 118 2.75 -18.06 -17.26
CA THR A 118 1.68 -17.29 -17.94
C THR A 118 0.46 -17.07 -17.05
N TYR A 119 -0.27 -15.98 -17.28
CA TYR A 119 -1.55 -15.67 -16.62
C TYR A 119 -2.67 -16.66 -16.99
N GLN A 120 -2.47 -17.48 -18.02
CA GLN A 120 -3.43 -18.49 -18.47
C GLN A 120 -3.40 -19.74 -17.60
N GLU A 121 -2.34 -19.93 -16.81
CA GLU A 121 -2.13 -21.09 -15.95
C GLU A 121 -2.21 -20.67 -14.48
N ILE A 122 -3.08 -21.32 -13.71
CA ILE A 122 -3.44 -20.90 -12.34
C ILE A 122 -2.26 -21.01 -11.35
N PHE A 123 -1.23 -21.80 -11.67
CA PHE A 123 -0.10 -22.12 -10.78
C PHE A 123 1.22 -21.43 -11.15
N ASP A 124 1.17 -20.55 -12.14
CA ASP A 124 2.35 -19.90 -12.66
C ASP A 124 2.61 -18.55 -11.99
N SER A 125 3.90 -18.21 -11.90
CA SER A 125 4.31 -16.85 -11.61
C SER A 125 4.29 -16.03 -12.91
N TYR A 126 3.49 -14.98 -12.96
CA TYR A 126 3.26 -14.15 -14.13
C TYR A 126 3.16 -12.66 -13.77
N ALA A 127 3.30 -11.82 -14.78
CA ALA A 127 2.94 -10.42 -14.72
C ALA A 127 2.28 -10.02 -16.05
N TYR A 128 1.22 -9.25 -15.98
CA TYR A 128 0.65 -8.61 -17.15
C TYR A 128 0.19 -7.19 -16.85
N TYR A 129 0.15 -6.39 -17.90
CA TYR A 129 -0.43 -5.06 -17.91
C TYR A 129 -1.47 -5.01 -19.03
N LEU A 130 -2.68 -4.59 -18.71
CA LEU A 130 -3.79 -4.47 -19.64
C LEU A 130 -4.14 -2.99 -19.80
N ILE A 131 -4.30 -2.54 -21.03
CA ILE A 131 -4.82 -1.22 -21.39
C ILE A 131 -6.15 -1.42 -22.09
N THR A 132 -7.23 -0.84 -21.56
CA THR A 132 -8.53 -0.81 -22.22
C THR A 132 -8.71 0.53 -22.94
N HIS A 133 -8.90 0.46 -24.25
CA HIS A 133 -9.04 1.62 -25.12
C HIS A 133 -10.47 2.16 -25.10
N ALA A 134 -10.65 3.41 -25.53
CA ALA A 134 -11.95 4.09 -25.56
C ALA A 134 -13.00 3.39 -26.48
N ASP A 135 -12.55 2.59 -27.45
CA ASP A 135 -13.40 1.80 -28.33
C ASP A 135 -13.83 0.45 -27.71
N GLY A 136 -13.40 0.16 -26.47
CA GLY A 136 -13.69 -1.06 -25.75
C GLY A 136 -12.76 -2.23 -26.09
N THR A 137 -11.83 -2.06 -27.02
CA THR A 137 -10.75 -3.04 -27.24
C THR A 137 -9.75 -3.01 -26.10
N SER A 138 -8.91 -4.03 -25.99
CA SER A 138 -7.86 -4.04 -24.97
C SER A 138 -6.56 -4.59 -25.51
N THR A 139 -5.47 -3.99 -25.08
CA THR A 139 -4.10 -4.41 -25.35
C THR A 139 -3.51 -5.02 -24.09
N ARG A 140 -2.92 -6.21 -24.20
CA ARG A 140 -2.25 -6.87 -23.08
C ARG A 140 -0.76 -6.98 -23.35
N TYR A 141 0.03 -6.60 -22.35
CA TYR A 141 1.47 -6.83 -22.28
C TYR A 141 1.73 -7.90 -21.22
N VAL A 142 2.52 -8.92 -21.55
CA VAL A 142 2.75 -10.09 -20.70
C VAL A 142 4.25 -10.34 -20.53
N ASN A 143 4.63 -10.95 -19.40
CA ASN A 143 6.00 -11.39 -19.23
C ASN A 143 6.33 -12.54 -20.19
N THR A 144 7.55 -12.55 -20.72
CA THR A 144 8.23 -13.77 -21.17
C THR A 144 9.06 -14.37 -20.04
N PRO A 145 9.53 -15.62 -20.13
CA PRO A 145 10.30 -16.22 -19.05
C PRO A 145 11.53 -15.38 -18.66
N ASN A 146 11.59 -14.98 -17.38
CA ASN A 146 12.66 -14.16 -16.78
C ASN A 146 12.74 -12.70 -17.26
N SER A 147 11.77 -12.21 -18.03
CA SER A 147 11.72 -10.79 -18.44
C SER A 147 11.26 -9.86 -17.32
N PHE A 148 10.62 -10.40 -16.29
CA PHE A 148 10.09 -9.67 -15.16
C PHE A 148 10.38 -10.42 -13.86
N GLN A 149 10.64 -9.65 -12.80
CA GLN A 149 11.02 -10.19 -11.51
C GLN A 149 10.41 -9.38 -10.36
N VAL A 150 10.15 -10.09 -9.27
CA VAL A 150 9.68 -9.52 -8.01
C VAL A 150 10.69 -9.88 -6.93
N ARG A 151 11.14 -8.90 -6.18
CA ARG A 151 11.99 -9.09 -5.01
C ARG A 151 11.16 -8.88 -3.76
N VAL A 152 11.10 -9.90 -2.91
CA VAL A 152 10.46 -9.84 -1.59
C VAL A 152 11.53 -9.55 -0.55
N ASP A 153 11.46 -8.36 0.04
CA ASP A 153 12.43 -7.84 1.02
C ASP A 153 12.02 -8.19 2.46
N GLU A 154 10.73 -8.23 2.74
CA GLU A 154 10.19 -8.53 4.06
C GLU A 154 8.92 -9.37 3.95
N ILE A 155 8.83 -10.40 4.80
CA ILE A 155 7.62 -11.18 5.07
C ILE A 155 7.50 -11.21 6.59
N LEU A 156 6.43 -10.65 7.13
CA LEU A 156 6.17 -10.61 8.56
C LEU A 156 4.81 -11.26 8.84
N PRO A 157 4.72 -12.28 9.71
CA PRO A 157 3.44 -12.83 10.12
C PRO A 157 2.60 -11.75 10.80
N LEU A 158 1.30 -11.66 10.47
CA LEU A 158 0.39 -10.77 11.18
C LEU A 158 -0.08 -11.46 12.48
N PRO A 159 0.06 -10.82 13.65
CA PRO A 159 -0.45 -11.38 14.90
C PRO A 159 -1.95 -11.73 14.77
N GLY A 160 -2.31 -12.98 15.08
CA GLY A 160 -3.69 -13.47 14.97
C GLY A 160 -4.09 -14.03 13.61
N TYR A 161 -3.24 -13.92 12.57
CA TYR A 161 -3.52 -14.46 11.23
C TYR A 161 -2.35 -15.32 10.74
N VAL A 162 -2.56 -16.64 10.67
CA VAL A 162 -1.52 -17.58 10.23
C VAL A 162 -1.31 -17.51 8.71
N ALA A 163 -2.36 -17.16 7.95
CA ALA A 163 -2.34 -17.12 6.49
C ALA A 163 -2.05 -15.73 5.90
N LEU A 164 -2.23 -14.64 6.66
CA LEU A 164 -2.01 -13.28 6.19
C LEU A 164 -0.65 -12.79 6.70
N GLN A 165 0.26 -12.52 5.76
CA GLN A 165 1.60 -12.03 6.09
C GLN A 165 1.77 -10.64 5.51
N SER A 166 2.24 -9.69 6.32
CA SER A 166 2.71 -8.43 5.79
C SER A 166 3.86 -8.69 4.83
N ILE A 167 3.85 -8.06 3.67
CA ILE A 167 4.88 -8.25 2.65
C ILE A 167 5.31 -6.92 2.05
N LYS A 168 6.62 -6.77 1.85
CA LYS A 168 7.21 -5.59 1.24
C LYS A 168 8.29 -6.01 0.27
N GLY A 169 8.40 -5.26 -0.82
CA GLY A 169 9.35 -5.58 -1.87
C GLY A 169 9.34 -4.59 -3.01
N SER A 170 9.95 -5.03 -4.10
CA SER A 170 10.07 -4.31 -5.36
C SER A 170 9.81 -5.22 -6.54
N PHE A 171 9.55 -4.64 -7.71
CA PHE A 171 9.45 -5.38 -8.97
C PHE A 171 9.97 -4.52 -10.11
N GLU A 172 10.45 -5.18 -11.15
CA GLU A 172 10.96 -4.54 -12.36
C GLU A 172 10.96 -5.54 -13.52
N GLY A 173 10.94 -5.04 -14.74
CA GLY A 173 11.03 -5.89 -15.91
C GLY A 173 10.46 -5.28 -17.18
N ILE A 174 10.30 -6.15 -18.17
CA ILE A 174 9.74 -5.84 -19.48
C ILE A 174 8.51 -6.73 -19.67
N LEU A 175 7.41 -6.14 -20.12
CA LEU A 175 6.21 -6.85 -20.55
C LEU A 175 6.03 -6.62 -22.05
N PHE A 176 5.80 -7.69 -22.80
CA PHE A 176 5.74 -7.67 -24.27
C PHE A 176 4.29 -7.72 -24.73
N HIS A 177 3.96 -6.98 -25.77
CA HIS A 177 2.61 -6.98 -26.35
C HIS A 177 2.27 -8.40 -26.84
N GLU A 178 1.14 -8.94 -26.38
CA GLU A 178 0.78 -10.35 -26.53
C GLU A 178 0.69 -10.80 -28.00
N GLN A 179 0.26 -9.90 -28.90
CA GLN A 179 0.11 -10.18 -30.33
C GLN A 179 1.28 -9.65 -31.19
N ASN A 180 2.17 -8.84 -30.62
CA ASN A 180 3.29 -8.21 -31.34
C ASN A 180 4.52 -8.06 -30.43
N PRO A 181 5.36 -9.09 -30.27
CA PRO A 181 6.44 -9.08 -29.29
C PRO A 181 7.55 -8.04 -29.52
N GLU A 182 7.55 -7.32 -30.65
CA GLU A 182 8.46 -6.18 -30.87
C GLU A 182 8.05 -4.94 -30.07
N GLU A 183 6.77 -4.85 -29.70
CA GLU A 183 6.25 -3.81 -28.81
C GLU A 183 6.32 -4.27 -27.36
N PHE A 184 6.79 -3.39 -26.48
CA PHE A 184 6.93 -3.69 -25.06
C PHE A 184 6.73 -2.43 -24.22
N ILE A 185 6.40 -2.65 -22.96
CA ILE A 185 6.47 -1.64 -21.90
C ILE A 185 7.53 -2.06 -20.89
N ARG A 186 8.15 -1.08 -20.26
CA ARG A 186 9.18 -1.28 -19.24
C ARG A 186 8.68 -0.77 -17.90
N ILE A 187 8.68 -1.64 -16.91
CA ILE A 187 8.56 -1.23 -15.51
C ILE A 187 9.98 -1.10 -14.97
N GLU A 188 10.47 0.13 -14.86
CA GLU A 188 11.83 0.41 -14.44
C GLU A 188 12.01 0.22 -12.94
N ARG A 189 11.01 0.67 -12.16
CA ARG A 189 11.02 0.60 -10.70
C ARG A 189 9.60 0.45 -10.19
N GLY A 190 9.32 -0.65 -9.51
CA GLY A 190 8.10 -0.88 -8.75
C GLY A 190 8.42 -1.13 -7.29
N SER A 191 7.58 -0.64 -6.38
CA SER A 191 7.71 -0.86 -4.94
C SER A 191 6.35 -1.08 -4.32
N PHE A 192 6.28 -1.98 -3.34
CA PHE A 192 5.05 -2.30 -2.63
C PHE A 192 5.30 -2.58 -1.16
N LYS A 193 4.28 -2.29 -0.37
CA LYS A 193 4.19 -2.66 1.05
C LYS A 193 2.74 -2.93 1.37
N PHE A 194 2.44 -4.16 1.76
CA PHE A 194 1.12 -4.57 2.18
C PHE A 194 1.18 -5.07 3.61
N ASN A 195 0.81 -4.24 4.57
CA ASN A 195 0.67 -4.67 5.97
C ASN A 195 -0.66 -5.37 6.22
N LYS A 196 -1.67 -5.15 5.37
CA LYS A 196 -2.96 -5.87 5.40
C LYS A 196 -3.30 -6.35 3.98
N PRO A 197 -2.65 -7.42 3.50
CA PRO A 197 -3.03 -8.01 2.23
C PRO A 197 -4.37 -8.72 2.41
N ASN A 198 -5.44 -8.17 1.85
CA ASN A 198 -6.76 -8.79 1.91
C ASN A 198 -7.58 -8.39 0.67
N SER A 199 -7.83 -9.36 -0.22
CA SER A 199 -8.67 -9.15 -1.41
C SER A 199 -10.13 -8.80 -1.12
N SER A 200 -10.62 -9.09 0.08
CA SER A 200 -12.02 -8.86 0.46
C SER A 200 -12.30 -7.52 1.13
N ASN A 201 -11.26 -6.74 1.49
CA ASN A 201 -11.45 -5.46 2.18
C ASN A 201 -10.59 -4.35 1.55
N PRO A 202 -11.21 -3.39 0.83
CA PRO A 202 -10.50 -2.26 0.25
C PRO A 202 -10.12 -1.20 1.30
N ASN A 203 -10.23 -1.48 2.61
CA ASN A 203 -9.76 -0.59 3.66
C ASN A 203 -8.26 -0.81 3.93
N HIS A 204 -7.46 0.16 3.49
CA HIS A 204 -6.00 0.20 3.60
C HIS A 204 -5.52 0.97 4.83
N CYS A 205 -6.40 1.27 5.80
CA CYS A 205 -6.04 1.97 7.02
C CYS A 205 -6.06 1.05 8.26
N SER A 206 -5.31 1.44 9.27
CA SER A 206 -5.54 1.06 10.67
C SER A 206 -6.09 2.25 11.45
N LEU A 207 -6.98 1.94 12.40
CA LEU A 207 -7.19 2.80 13.56
C LEU A 207 -6.01 2.56 14.51
#